data_AF-X0V9X6-F1
#
_entry.id   AF-X0V9X6-F1
#
_cell.length_a   1.000
_cell.length_b   1.000
_cell.length_c   1.000
_cell.angle_alpha   90.00
_cell.angle_beta   90.00
_cell.angle_gamma   90.00
#
_symmetry.space_group_name_H-M   'P 1'
#
loop_
_entity.id
_entity.type
_entity.pdbx_description
1 polymer ?
#
loop_
_entity_poly.entity_id
_entity_poly.type
_entity_poly.pdbx_seq_one_letter_code
_entity_poly.pdbx_strand_id
1 'polypeptide(L)'
;LGSWTTTNTFLFNEDAPSDINALRTYFQDRQQDASRVLELSGLVSNKRCYEGVHALLDNGYQPRQLQVLVDALPVAPGLTVIEAPTGSGKTETALAYAWKLIDQQIADSVIFALPTQATANAMLTRMEASASHLFSSPNLILAHGNSRFNHLFQSIKSRAITEQGQEEAWVQCCQWLSQSNKKVFLGQIGVCTIDQVLISVLPVKHRFIRGLGIGRSVLIVDEVHAYDTYMNGLLEAVLKAQADVGGSVILLSATLPMKQKQKLLDTYGLHTDPVENNSAYPLINWRGVNGA
;
A
#
# COMPACT_ATOMS: atom_id res chain seq x y z
N LEU A 1 -5.45 -4.91 16.07
CA LEU A 1 -5.22 -6.37 15.91
C LEU A 1 -5.93 -7.19 17.00
N GLY A 2 -6.11 -6.68 18.22
CA GLY A 2 -6.83 -7.37 19.31
C GLY A 2 -8.36 -7.49 19.20
N SER A 3 -8.94 -7.66 18.01
CA SER A 3 -10.36 -8.07 17.87
C SER A 3 -10.50 -9.51 17.38
N TRP A 4 -9.43 -10.30 17.50
CA TRP A 4 -9.39 -11.74 17.24
C TRP A 4 -9.74 -12.42 18.56
N THR A 5 -11.01 -12.39 18.95
CA THR A 5 -11.49 -12.88 20.26
C THR A 5 -12.21 -14.22 20.15
N THR A 6 -12.03 -14.94 19.04
CA THR A 6 -12.54 -16.30 18.91
C THR A 6 -11.38 -17.27 18.95
N THR A 7 -11.58 -18.41 19.61
CA THR A 7 -10.63 -19.52 19.74
C THR A 7 -10.11 -20.02 18.39
N ASN A 8 -10.84 -19.77 17.29
CA ASN A 8 -10.40 -20.12 15.93
C ASN A 8 -9.30 -19.21 15.36
N THR A 9 -9.15 -17.98 15.88
CA THR A 9 -8.23 -16.98 15.32
C THR A 9 -7.10 -16.62 16.27
N PHE A 10 -7.38 -16.40 17.55
CA PHE A 10 -6.37 -16.27 18.59
C PHE A 10 -6.72 -17.31 19.66
N LEU A 11 -5.91 -18.36 19.80
CA LEU A 11 -6.16 -19.32 20.86
C LEU A 11 -5.86 -18.58 22.17
N PHE A 12 -6.87 -18.37 23.01
CA PHE A 12 -6.67 -17.82 24.35
C PHE A 12 -7.30 -18.75 25.35
N ASN A 13 -6.66 -18.88 26.51
CA ASN A 13 -7.21 -19.62 27.62
C ASN A 13 -7.89 -18.64 28.57
N GLU A 14 -9.18 -18.85 28.85
CA GLU A 14 -9.97 -18.05 29.79
C GLU A 14 -9.71 -18.46 31.24
N ASP A 15 -9.21 -19.67 31.47
CA ASP A 15 -8.97 -20.21 32.80
C ASP A 15 -7.82 -19.48 33.48
N ALA A 16 -8.02 -19.17 34.76
CA ALA A 16 -6.98 -18.59 35.60
C ALA A 16 -5.79 -19.58 35.70
N PRO A 17 -4.54 -19.13 35.49
CA PRO A 17 -3.39 -20.00 35.60
C PRO A 17 -3.27 -20.52 37.04
N SER A 18 -3.06 -21.84 37.18
CA SER A 18 -2.94 -22.50 38.48
C SER A 18 -1.67 -22.10 39.24
N ASP A 19 -0.59 -21.81 38.52
CA ASP A 19 0.68 -21.34 39.07
C ASP A 19 1.50 -20.52 38.05
N ILE A 20 2.71 -20.08 38.45
CA ILE A 20 3.61 -19.32 37.58
C ILE A 20 4.17 -20.16 36.43
N ASN A 21 4.24 -21.49 36.58
CA ASN A 21 4.72 -22.38 35.52
C ASN A 21 3.66 -22.49 34.42
N ALA A 22 2.37 -22.62 34.80
CA ALA A 22 1.24 -22.57 33.88
C ALA A 22 1.21 -21.24 33.10
N LEU A 23 1.49 -20.11 33.75
CA LEU A 23 1.63 -18.82 33.08
C LEU A 23 2.79 -18.81 32.06
N ARG A 24 3.95 -19.38 32.42
CA ARG A 24 5.11 -19.48 31.51
C ARG A 24 4.83 -20.39 30.31
N THR A 25 4.23 -21.55 30.54
CA THR A 25 3.82 -22.47 29.48
C THR A 25 2.83 -21.77 28.54
N TYR A 26 1.83 -21.09 29.09
CA TYR A 26 0.88 -20.32 28.29
C TYR A 26 1.59 -19.25 27.44
N PHE A 27 2.51 -18.48 28.02
CA PHE A 27 3.28 -17.48 27.27
C PHE A 27 4.10 -18.11 26.13
N GLN A 28 4.77 -19.24 26.37
CA GLN A 28 5.55 -19.95 25.34
C GLN A 28 4.65 -20.48 24.21
N ASP A 29 3.50 -21.06 24.55
CA ASP A 29 2.51 -21.52 23.57
C ASP A 29 1.96 -20.35 22.74
N ARG A 30 1.71 -19.20 23.38
CA ARG A 30 1.25 -17.98 22.69
C ARG A 30 2.33 -17.40 21.78
N GLN A 31 3.60 -17.49 22.16
CA GLN A 31 4.71 -17.05 21.31
C GLN A 31 4.81 -17.90 20.04
N GLN A 32 4.61 -19.21 20.14
CA GLN A 32 4.55 -20.09 18.96
C GLN A 32 3.32 -19.79 18.09
N ASP A 33 2.16 -19.53 18.70
CA ASP A 33 0.94 -19.17 17.97
C ASP A 33 1.02 -17.80 17.30
N ALA A 34 1.81 -16.86 17.84
CA ALA A 34 1.95 -15.51 17.31
C ALA A 34 2.43 -15.50 15.86
N SER A 35 3.38 -16.38 15.48
CA SER A 35 3.85 -16.52 14.10
C SER A 35 2.72 -16.92 13.16
N ARG A 36 1.94 -17.94 13.55
CA ARG A 36 0.75 -18.38 12.80
C ARG A 36 -0.27 -17.25 12.64
N VAL A 37 -0.54 -16.49 13.71
CA VAL A 37 -1.47 -15.35 13.67
C VAL A 37 -0.95 -14.23 12.77
N LEU A 38 0.36 -13.96 12.78
CA LEU A 38 0.98 -12.95 11.92
C LEU A 38 0.85 -13.33 10.44
N GLU A 39 1.11 -14.59 10.09
CA GLU A 39 0.88 -15.12 8.74
C GLU A 39 -0.60 -15.01 8.35
N LEU A 40 -1.51 -15.45 9.22
CA LEU A 40 -2.97 -15.35 9.03
C LEU A 40 -3.49 -13.92 8.95
N SER A 41 -2.77 -12.95 9.52
CA SER A 41 -3.19 -11.55 9.48
C SER A 41 -2.81 -10.84 8.18
N GLY A 42 -1.93 -11.45 7.38
CA GLY A 42 -1.39 -10.86 6.14
C GLY A 42 -0.46 -9.68 6.35
N LEU A 43 0.00 -9.48 7.59
CA LEU A 43 0.98 -8.47 7.96
C LEU A 43 2.40 -8.87 7.56
N VAL A 44 2.67 -10.17 7.46
CA VAL A 44 3.97 -10.70 7.04
C VAL A 44 4.06 -10.61 5.52
N SER A 45 5.06 -9.87 5.05
CA SER A 45 5.24 -9.61 3.63
C SER A 45 6.14 -10.66 2.98
N ASN A 46 5.55 -11.55 2.17
CA ASN A 46 6.28 -12.51 1.32
C ASN A 46 6.65 -11.86 -0.01
N LYS A 47 7.52 -10.85 0.03
CA LYS A 47 7.97 -10.11 -1.15
C LYS A 47 8.80 -10.97 -2.11
N ARG A 48 8.79 -10.60 -3.38
CA ARG A 48 9.69 -11.11 -4.42
C ARG A 48 10.71 -10.05 -4.80
N CYS A 49 11.87 -10.51 -5.26
CA CYS A 49 12.93 -9.63 -5.74
C CYS A 49 12.45 -8.81 -6.93
N TYR A 50 12.86 -7.55 -7.05
CA TYR A 50 12.50 -6.71 -8.19
C TYR A 50 13.19 -7.22 -9.47
N GLU A 51 12.40 -7.66 -10.45
CA GLU A 51 12.91 -8.21 -11.71
C GLU A 51 13.03 -7.15 -12.81
N GLY A 52 12.62 -5.91 -12.56
CA GLY A 52 12.58 -4.85 -13.57
C GLY A 52 11.16 -4.54 -14.05
N VAL A 53 10.98 -3.35 -14.63
CA VAL A 53 9.65 -2.89 -15.11
C VAL A 53 9.04 -3.82 -16.16
N HIS A 54 9.87 -4.48 -16.97
CA HIS A 54 9.42 -5.37 -18.04
C HIS A 54 8.59 -6.55 -17.53
N ALA A 55 8.82 -7.01 -16.29
CA ALA A 55 8.05 -8.10 -15.69
C ALA A 55 6.58 -7.70 -15.42
N LEU A 56 6.28 -6.39 -15.36
CA LEU A 56 4.91 -5.87 -15.21
C LEU A 56 4.23 -5.56 -16.56
N LEU A 57 4.91 -5.77 -17.68
CA LEU A 57 4.39 -5.48 -19.02
C LEU A 57 3.90 -6.76 -19.70
N ASP A 58 2.91 -6.62 -20.59
CA ASP A 58 2.47 -7.73 -21.43
C ASP A 58 3.61 -8.25 -22.33
N ASN A 59 3.53 -9.54 -22.67
CA ASN A 59 4.55 -10.20 -23.51
C ASN A 59 4.78 -9.43 -24.82
N GLY A 60 6.04 -9.10 -25.09
CA GLY A 60 6.47 -8.39 -26.30
C GLY A 60 6.52 -6.86 -26.16
N TYR A 61 6.09 -6.30 -25.03
CA TYR A 61 6.26 -4.88 -24.74
C TYR A 61 7.62 -4.60 -24.10
N GLN A 62 8.22 -3.48 -24.47
CA GLN A 62 9.46 -2.98 -23.87
C GLN A 62 9.18 -1.73 -23.03
N PRO A 63 9.90 -1.53 -21.91
CA PRO A 63 9.82 -0.30 -21.13
C PRO A 63 10.01 0.93 -22.02
N ARG A 64 9.14 1.93 -21.85
CA ARG A 64 9.16 3.17 -22.63
C ARG A 64 8.92 4.39 -21.76
N GLN A 65 9.39 5.55 -22.22
CA GLN A 65 9.16 6.86 -21.56
C GLN A 65 9.54 6.83 -20.07
N LEU A 66 8.60 7.06 -19.16
CA LEU A 66 8.81 7.04 -17.72
C LEU A 66 9.34 5.69 -17.20
N GLN A 67 8.95 4.59 -17.84
CA GLN A 67 9.28 3.24 -17.38
C GLN A 67 10.78 2.97 -17.45
N VAL A 68 11.51 3.60 -18.39
CA VAL A 68 12.99 3.42 -18.47
C VAL A 68 13.74 4.15 -17.36
N LEU A 69 13.07 5.04 -16.62
CA LEU A 69 13.68 5.86 -15.58
C LEU A 69 13.63 5.19 -14.19
N VAL A 70 12.84 4.12 -14.01
CA VAL A 70 12.59 3.49 -12.69
C VAL A 70 13.89 3.04 -12.02
N ASP A 71 14.82 2.48 -12.78
CA ASP A 71 16.06 1.95 -12.21
C ASP A 71 16.99 3.07 -11.72
N ALA A 72 16.88 4.27 -12.30
CA ALA A 72 17.61 5.47 -11.87
C ALA A 72 16.96 6.19 -10.66
N LEU A 73 15.73 5.83 -10.27
CA LEU A 73 15.06 6.49 -9.14
C LEU A 73 15.73 6.12 -7.81
N PRO A 74 15.83 7.09 -6.86
CA PRO A 74 16.42 6.88 -5.55
C PRO A 74 15.78 5.72 -4.78
N VAL A 75 16.59 4.95 -4.06
CA VAL A 75 16.12 3.86 -3.19
C VAL A 75 16.23 4.32 -1.75
N ALA A 76 15.33 5.23 -1.37
CA ALA A 76 15.25 5.78 -0.02
C ALA A 76 13.83 6.27 0.27
N PRO A 77 13.42 6.36 1.55
CA PRO A 77 12.20 7.05 1.94
C PRO A 77 12.08 8.45 1.33
N GLY A 78 10.94 8.75 0.72
CA GLY A 78 10.73 10.06 0.10
C GLY A 78 9.43 10.22 -0.66
N LEU A 79 9.24 11.43 -1.16
CA LEU A 79 8.13 11.84 -2.00
C LEU A 79 8.59 11.93 -3.45
N THR A 80 7.92 11.18 -4.32
CA THR A 80 8.11 11.23 -5.78
C THR A 80 6.88 11.83 -6.43
N VAL A 81 7.05 12.83 -7.28
CA VAL A 81 5.98 13.43 -8.08
C VAL A 81 6.26 13.16 -9.55
N ILE A 82 5.35 12.44 -10.21
CA ILE A 82 5.44 12.06 -11.61
C ILE A 82 4.35 12.80 -12.40
N GLU A 83 4.77 13.69 -13.29
CA GLU A 83 3.91 14.41 -14.23
C GLU A 83 4.15 13.89 -15.66
N ALA A 84 3.15 13.21 -16.22
CA ALA A 84 3.17 12.70 -17.60
C ALA A 84 1.75 12.49 -18.14
N PRO A 85 1.51 12.48 -19.47
CA PRO A 85 0.18 12.36 -20.03
C PRO A 85 -0.43 11.01 -19.70
N THR A 86 -1.72 10.90 -19.98
CA THR A 86 -2.37 9.60 -20.02
C THR A 86 -1.70 8.74 -21.10
N GLY A 87 -1.56 7.44 -20.83
CA GLY A 87 -0.90 6.51 -21.75
C GLY A 87 0.64 6.49 -21.72
N SER A 88 1.29 7.30 -20.89
CA SER A 88 2.77 7.31 -20.73
C SER A 88 3.34 6.26 -19.78
N GLY A 89 2.52 5.34 -19.27
CA GLY A 89 2.97 4.27 -18.38
C GLY A 89 3.22 4.71 -16.93
N LYS A 90 2.53 5.76 -16.45
CA LYS A 90 2.62 6.24 -15.06
C LYS A 90 2.35 5.12 -14.04
N THR A 91 1.31 4.33 -14.28
CA THR A 91 0.91 3.26 -13.38
C THR A 91 2.00 2.19 -13.26
N GLU A 92 2.51 1.67 -14.38
CA GLU A 92 3.58 0.67 -14.38
C GLU A 92 4.87 1.22 -13.77
N THR A 93 5.19 2.49 -14.04
CA THR A 93 6.34 3.19 -13.44
C THR A 93 6.18 3.23 -11.92
N ALA A 94 5.01 3.62 -11.41
CA ALA A 94 4.74 3.70 -9.98
C ALA A 94 4.76 2.33 -9.30
N LEU A 95 4.18 1.31 -9.93
CA LEU A 95 4.16 -0.06 -9.40
C LEU A 95 5.55 -0.68 -9.39
N ALA A 96 6.31 -0.53 -10.47
CA ALA A 96 7.69 -1.02 -10.54
C ALA A 96 8.57 -0.32 -9.50
N TYR A 97 8.43 0.98 -9.35
CA TYR A 97 9.18 1.73 -8.34
C TYR A 97 8.77 1.34 -6.92
N ALA A 98 7.48 1.14 -6.65
CA ALA A 98 7.01 0.63 -5.36
C ALA A 98 7.55 -0.79 -5.08
N TRP A 99 7.59 -1.66 -6.10
CA TRP A 99 8.20 -2.99 -5.99
C TRP A 99 9.68 -2.90 -5.64
N LYS A 100 10.44 -2.03 -6.32
CA LYS A 100 11.86 -1.75 -6.01
C LYS A 100 12.04 -1.31 -4.55
N LEU A 101 11.19 -0.42 -4.03
CA LEU A 101 11.27 0.03 -2.63
C LEU A 101 10.95 -1.10 -1.63
N ILE A 102 9.97 -1.95 -1.93
CA ILE A 102 9.62 -3.11 -1.09
C ILE A 102 10.73 -4.16 -1.09
N ASP A 103 11.30 -4.45 -2.26
CA ASP A 103 12.45 -5.34 -2.40
C ASP A 103 13.64 -4.86 -1.56
N GLN A 104 13.80 -3.54 -1.43
CA GLN A 104 14.86 -2.91 -0.64
C GLN A 104 14.48 -2.69 0.83
N GLN A 105 13.36 -3.27 1.29
CA GLN A 105 12.87 -3.19 2.68
C GLN A 105 12.57 -1.76 3.17
N ILE A 106 12.30 -0.83 2.25
CA ILE A 106 11.88 0.54 2.60
C ILE A 106 10.40 0.58 2.99
N ALA A 107 9.61 -0.38 2.50
CA ALA A 107 8.20 -0.53 2.80
C ALA A 107 7.79 -2.02 2.76
N ASP A 108 6.68 -2.35 3.41
CA ASP A 108 6.17 -3.72 3.51
C ASP A 108 5.04 -4.02 2.53
N SER A 109 4.34 -2.98 2.06
CA SER A 109 3.10 -3.08 1.27
C SER A 109 2.95 -1.94 0.27
N VAL A 110 1.96 -2.05 -0.63
CA VAL A 110 1.56 -1.00 -1.57
C VAL A 110 0.11 -0.59 -1.28
N ILE A 111 -0.15 0.71 -1.22
CA ILE A 111 -1.51 1.25 -1.28
C ILE A 111 -1.64 2.10 -2.53
N PHE A 112 -2.59 1.75 -3.39
CA PHE A 112 -2.96 2.53 -4.57
C PHE A 112 -4.28 3.26 -4.29
N ALA A 113 -4.23 4.59 -4.26
CA ALA A 113 -5.34 5.47 -3.96
C ALA A 113 -5.79 6.21 -5.22
N LEU A 114 -7.08 6.08 -5.56
CA LEU A 114 -7.64 6.56 -6.82
C LEU A 114 -8.76 7.58 -6.60
N PRO A 115 -9.02 8.49 -7.56
CA PRO A 115 -10.01 9.55 -7.40
C PRO A 115 -11.44 9.03 -7.29
N THR A 116 -11.77 7.88 -7.90
CA THR A 116 -13.15 7.38 -7.99
C THR A 116 -13.24 5.88 -7.74
N GLN A 117 -14.45 5.40 -7.41
CA GLN A 117 -14.69 3.97 -7.26
C GLN A 117 -14.52 3.21 -8.58
N ALA A 118 -14.88 3.84 -9.71
CA ALA A 118 -14.74 3.23 -11.03
C ALA A 118 -13.26 3.01 -11.39
N THR A 119 -12.43 4.02 -11.15
CA THR A 119 -10.97 3.88 -11.35
C THR A 119 -10.37 2.86 -10.40
N ALA A 120 -10.78 2.85 -9.12
CA ALA A 120 -10.35 1.83 -8.17
C ALA A 120 -10.75 0.40 -8.59
N ASN A 121 -11.95 0.20 -9.12
CA ASN A 121 -12.37 -1.09 -9.66
C ASN A 121 -11.51 -1.53 -10.85
N ALA A 122 -11.21 -0.62 -11.79
CA ALA A 122 -10.34 -0.92 -12.92
C ALA A 122 -8.91 -1.25 -12.45
N MET A 123 -8.42 -0.52 -11.44
CA MET A 123 -7.10 -0.75 -10.87
C MET A 123 -7.01 -2.07 -10.10
N LEU A 124 -8.11 -2.53 -9.47
CA LEU A 124 -8.16 -3.86 -8.85
C LEU A 124 -7.80 -4.94 -9.88
N THR A 125 -8.41 -4.91 -11.06
CA THR A 125 -8.14 -5.88 -12.13
C THR A 125 -6.67 -5.89 -12.54
N ARG A 126 -6.07 -4.71 -12.68
CA ARG A 126 -4.65 -4.56 -13.05
C ARG A 126 -3.72 -5.05 -11.93
N MET A 127 -4.04 -4.71 -10.69
CA MET A 127 -3.28 -5.17 -9.53
C MET A 127 -3.36 -6.68 -9.37
N GLU A 128 -4.52 -7.30 -9.59
CA GLU A 128 -4.66 -8.76 -9.49
C GLU A 128 -3.75 -9.49 -10.48
N ALA A 129 -3.65 -8.99 -11.72
CA ALA A 129 -2.71 -9.54 -12.71
C ALA A 129 -1.24 -9.34 -12.32
N SER A 130 -0.92 -8.24 -11.64
CA SER A 130 0.46 -7.88 -11.30
C SER A 130 0.92 -8.37 -9.92
N ALA A 131 -0.01 -8.79 -9.05
CA ALA A 131 0.23 -9.01 -7.64
C ALA A 131 1.27 -10.10 -7.36
N SER A 132 1.28 -11.15 -8.17
CA SER A 132 2.20 -12.29 -8.06
C SER A 132 3.64 -11.94 -8.46
N HIS A 133 3.86 -10.82 -9.16
CA HIS A 133 5.20 -10.31 -9.40
C HIS A 133 5.79 -9.71 -8.13
N LEU A 134 4.99 -8.96 -7.36
CA LEU A 134 5.44 -8.28 -6.14
C LEU A 134 5.55 -9.23 -4.94
N PHE A 135 4.64 -10.21 -4.82
CA PHE A 135 4.57 -11.11 -3.67
C PHE A 135 4.25 -12.55 -4.09
N SER A 136 4.76 -13.54 -3.34
CA SER A 136 4.54 -14.96 -3.65
C SER A 136 3.13 -15.48 -3.31
N SER A 137 2.44 -14.83 -2.35
CA SER A 137 1.06 -15.14 -1.96
C SER A 137 0.33 -13.84 -1.63
N PRO A 138 0.10 -12.98 -2.64
CA PRO A 138 -0.31 -11.59 -2.42
C PRO A 138 -1.71 -11.52 -1.85
N ASN A 139 -1.92 -10.83 -0.72
CA ASN A 139 -3.27 -10.42 -0.34
C ASN A 139 -3.64 -9.08 -1.01
N LEU A 140 -4.75 -9.09 -1.75
CA LEU A 140 -5.23 -7.95 -2.52
C LEU A 140 -6.60 -7.52 -2.03
N ILE A 141 -6.73 -6.24 -1.70
CA ILE A 141 -7.90 -5.71 -1.02
C ILE A 141 -8.41 -4.46 -1.68
N LEU A 142 -9.74 -4.39 -1.86
CA LEU A 142 -10.43 -3.23 -2.40
C LEU A 142 -11.19 -2.48 -1.28
N ALA A 143 -10.92 -1.17 -1.10
CA ALA A 143 -11.64 -0.31 -0.18
C ALA A 143 -12.31 0.89 -0.87
N HIS A 144 -13.64 0.82 -0.96
CA HIS A 144 -14.51 1.97 -1.21
C HIS A 144 -15.93 1.62 -0.76
N GLY A 145 -16.84 2.61 -0.80
CA GLY A 145 -18.21 2.47 -0.26
C GLY A 145 -19.03 1.32 -0.84
N ASN A 146 -18.79 0.93 -2.09
CA ASN A 146 -19.49 -0.15 -2.79
C ASN A 146 -18.63 -1.39 -3.09
N SER A 147 -17.47 -1.52 -2.44
CA SER A 147 -16.52 -2.63 -2.70
C SER A 147 -17.14 -4.01 -2.54
N ARG A 148 -18.12 -4.17 -1.64
CA ARG A 148 -18.88 -5.42 -1.45
C ARG A 148 -19.64 -5.90 -2.68
N PHE A 149 -19.90 -5.03 -3.66
CA PHE A 149 -20.61 -5.38 -4.89
C PHE A 149 -19.67 -5.64 -6.07
N ASN A 150 -18.35 -5.52 -5.88
CA ASN A 150 -17.39 -5.82 -6.93
C ASN A 150 -17.21 -7.34 -7.06
N HIS A 151 -17.63 -7.91 -8.20
CA HIS A 151 -17.57 -9.36 -8.44
C HIS A 151 -16.15 -9.93 -8.41
N LEU A 152 -15.18 -9.21 -8.98
CA LEU A 152 -13.78 -9.64 -8.97
C LEU A 152 -13.26 -9.72 -7.53
N PHE A 153 -13.52 -8.70 -6.73
CA PHE A 153 -13.11 -8.70 -5.32
C PHE A 153 -13.78 -9.81 -4.52
N GLN A 154 -15.06 -10.10 -4.77
CA GLN A 154 -15.71 -11.26 -4.15
C GLN A 154 -15.08 -12.58 -4.61
N SER A 155 -14.69 -12.68 -5.88
CA SER A 155 -14.01 -13.85 -6.40
C SER A 155 -12.60 -14.03 -5.81
N ILE A 156 -11.85 -12.96 -5.57
CA ILE A 156 -10.55 -13.02 -4.86
C ILE A 156 -10.76 -13.58 -3.45
N LYS A 157 -11.78 -13.08 -2.73
CA LYS A 157 -12.12 -13.58 -1.39
C LYS A 157 -12.55 -15.04 -1.38
N SER A 158 -13.15 -15.53 -2.48
CA SER A 158 -13.70 -16.89 -2.56
C SER A 158 -12.77 -17.91 -3.23
N ARG A 159 -11.87 -17.52 -4.15
CA ARG A 159 -10.84 -18.40 -4.74
C ARG A 159 -9.95 -19.01 -3.67
N ALA A 160 -9.73 -18.20 -2.66
CA ALA A 160 -9.17 -18.55 -1.40
C ALA A 160 -9.79 -19.85 -0.79
N ILE A 161 -11.07 -20.14 -1.00
CA ILE A 161 -11.78 -21.25 -0.37
C ILE A 161 -11.56 -22.60 -1.11
N THR A 162 -11.04 -22.62 -2.34
CA THR A 162 -11.25 -23.78 -3.25
C THR A 162 -10.03 -24.29 -4.05
N GLU A 163 -8.90 -24.63 -3.42
CA GLU A 163 -7.93 -25.54 -4.07
C GLU A 163 -7.42 -26.72 -3.23
N GLN A 164 -7.59 -26.78 -1.89
CA GLN A 164 -7.15 -27.96 -1.10
C GLN A 164 -8.06 -28.42 0.04
N GLY A 165 -9.24 -27.84 0.25
CA GLY A 165 -10.14 -28.22 1.36
C GLY A 165 -9.57 -27.92 2.76
N GLN A 166 -8.35 -27.39 2.85
CA GLN A 166 -7.83 -26.64 3.99
C GLN A 166 -8.08 -25.16 3.71
N GLU A 167 -8.66 -24.44 4.68
CA GLU A 167 -8.69 -22.97 4.63
C GLU A 167 -7.25 -22.48 4.66
N GLU A 168 -6.67 -22.15 3.50
CA GLU A 168 -5.32 -21.60 3.45
C GLU A 168 -5.26 -20.32 4.31
N ALA A 169 -4.16 -20.11 5.03
CA ALA A 169 -4.02 -18.99 5.96
C ALA A 169 -4.28 -17.61 5.30
N TRP A 170 -3.95 -17.52 4.01
CA TRP A 170 -4.15 -16.34 3.16
C TRP A 170 -5.63 -15.98 2.92
N VAL A 171 -6.52 -16.96 3.03
CA VAL A 171 -7.97 -16.84 2.78
C VAL A 171 -8.66 -16.15 3.93
N GLN A 172 -8.38 -16.70 5.12
CA GLN A 172 -8.84 -16.17 6.39
C GLN A 172 -8.31 -14.73 6.56
N CYS A 173 -7.08 -14.48 6.11
CA CYS A 173 -6.48 -13.16 6.02
C CYS A 173 -7.32 -12.18 5.17
N CYS A 174 -7.53 -12.50 3.88
CA CYS A 174 -8.27 -11.65 2.96
C CYS A 174 -9.70 -11.37 3.46
N GLN A 175 -10.37 -12.39 4.00
CA GLN A 175 -11.69 -12.25 4.58
C GLN A 175 -11.68 -11.33 5.81
N TRP A 176 -10.74 -11.52 6.75
CA TRP A 176 -10.61 -10.70 7.95
C TRP A 176 -10.31 -9.23 7.64
N LEU A 177 -9.38 -8.98 6.72
CA LEU A 177 -9.02 -7.63 6.29
C LEU A 177 -10.19 -6.94 5.58
N SER A 178 -11.01 -7.71 4.86
CA SER A 178 -12.20 -7.23 4.16
C SER A 178 -13.40 -6.92 5.06
N GLN A 179 -13.40 -7.34 6.33
CA GLN A 179 -14.49 -7.07 7.27
C GLN A 179 -14.63 -5.57 7.60
N SER A 180 -13.60 -4.76 7.33
CA SER A 180 -13.67 -3.33 7.61
C SER A 180 -12.76 -2.54 6.69
N ASN A 181 -13.28 -1.44 6.15
CA ASN A 181 -12.52 -0.52 5.30
C ASN A 181 -11.25 0.04 5.97
N LYS A 182 -11.17 -0.02 7.31
CA LYS A 182 -9.98 0.39 8.09
C LYS A 182 -8.84 -0.64 8.07
N LYS A 183 -9.17 -1.93 7.90
CA LYS A 183 -8.21 -3.03 7.90
C LYS A 183 -7.59 -3.25 6.52
N VAL A 184 -8.13 -2.64 5.47
CA VAL A 184 -7.59 -2.75 4.10
C VAL A 184 -6.14 -2.34 4.01
N PHE A 185 -5.74 -1.33 4.78
CA PHE A 185 -4.35 -0.88 4.84
C PHE A 185 -3.42 -1.86 5.55
N LEU A 186 -3.96 -2.93 6.12
CA LEU A 186 -3.16 -3.93 6.79
C LEU A 186 -2.65 -5.04 5.85
N GLY A 187 -3.11 -5.08 4.60
CA GLY A 187 -2.61 -6.03 3.61
C GLY A 187 -1.24 -5.69 3.02
N GLN A 188 -0.80 -6.52 2.08
CA GLN A 188 0.32 -6.33 1.17
C GLN A 188 -0.06 -5.42 0.00
N ILE A 189 -1.28 -5.55 -0.52
CA ILE A 189 -1.79 -4.69 -1.61
C ILE A 189 -3.18 -4.16 -1.28
N GLY A 190 -3.29 -2.86 -1.12
CA GLY A 190 -4.56 -2.15 -0.97
C GLY A 190 -4.87 -1.27 -2.19
N VAL A 191 -6.03 -1.45 -2.81
CA VAL A 191 -6.59 -0.55 -3.83
C VAL A 191 -7.78 0.16 -3.22
N CYS A 192 -7.81 1.49 -3.26
CA CYS A 192 -8.85 2.26 -2.57
C CYS A 192 -9.18 3.58 -3.25
N THR A 193 -10.28 4.21 -2.84
CA THR A 193 -10.44 5.64 -3.14
C THR A 193 -9.57 6.48 -2.22
N ILE A 194 -9.15 7.64 -2.71
CA ILE A 194 -8.38 8.64 -1.96
C ILE A 194 -9.04 9.00 -0.63
N ASP A 195 -10.37 9.03 -0.54
CA ASP A 195 -11.09 9.29 0.71
C ASP A 195 -10.67 8.35 1.84
N GLN A 196 -10.41 7.07 1.55
CA GLN A 196 -10.00 6.10 2.56
C GLN A 196 -8.67 6.49 3.20
N VAL A 197 -7.76 7.08 2.41
CA VAL A 197 -6.47 7.60 2.83
C VAL A 197 -6.64 8.93 3.55
N LEU A 198 -7.43 9.86 3.02
CA LEU A 198 -7.65 11.19 3.65
C LEU A 198 -8.32 11.08 5.03
N ILE A 199 -9.17 10.07 5.25
CA ILE A 199 -9.75 9.78 6.57
C ILE A 199 -8.67 9.48 7.63
N SER A 200 -7.46 9.07 7.24
CA SER A 200 -6.35 8.77 8.17
C SER A 200 -5.79 9.99 8.91
N VAL A 201 -6.10 11.21 8.49
CA VAL A 201 -5.68 12.45 9.17
C VAL A 201 -6.83 13.17 9.89
N LEU A 202 -8.06 12.69 9.73
CA LEU A 202 -9.23 13.25 10.38
C LEU A 202 -9.40 12.73 11.83
N PRO A 203 -10.07 13.49 12.72
CA PRO A 203 -10.30 13.11 14.11
C PRO A 203 -11.41 12.05 14.23
N VAL A 204 -11.18 10.86 13.65
CA VAL A 204 -12.13 9.75 13.63
C VAL A 204 -11.63 8.56 14.47
N LYS A 205 -12.57 7.72 14.92
CA LYS A 205 -12.23 6.48 15.63
C LYS A 205 -11.33 5.59 14.76
N HIS A 206 -10.37 4.93 15.40
CA HIS A 206 -9.42 4.02 14.76
C HIS A 206 -8.51 4.64 13.68
N ARG A 207 -8.34 5.96 13.69
CA ARG A 207 -7.38 6.68 12.84
C ARG A 207 -5.99 6.01 12.84
N PHE A 208 -5.50 5.61 14.01
CA PHE A 208 -4.19 4.98 14.17
C PHE A 208 -4.02 3.68 13.37
N ILE A 209 -5.08 2.91 13.13
CA ILE A 209 -5.01 1.68 12.31
C ILE A 209 -4.72 2.04 10.85
N ARG A 210 -5.37 3.10 10.35
CA ARG A 210 -5.13 3.62 9.00
C ARG A 210 -3.71 4.20 8.90
N GLY A 211 -3.33 5.01 9.89
CA GLY A 211 -1.98 5.58 9.98
C GLY A 211 -0.89 4.51 9.96
N LEU A 212 -1.04 3.44 10.75
CA LEU A 212 -0.11 2.30 10.75
C LEU A 212 -0.01 1.62 9.39
N GLY A 213 -1.16 1.32 8.76
CA GLY A 213 -1.18 0.64 7.48
C GLY A 213 -0.59 1.48 6.34
N ILE A 214 -0.88 2.78 6.32
CA ILE A 214 -0.31 3.70 5.34
C ILE A 214 1.18 3.94 5.61
N GLY A 215 1.58 4.11 6.88
CA GLY A 215 2.97 4.38 7.30
C GLY A 215 4.00 3.32 6.89
N ARG A 216 3.59 2.07 6.73
CA ARG A 216 4.46 0.98 6.27
C ARG A 216 4.36 0.68 4.77
N SER A 217 3.52 1.41 4.06
CA SER A 217 3.26 1.16 2.65
C SER A 217 4.00 2.16 1.77
N VAL A 218 4.29 1.77 0.54
CA VAL A 218 4.43 2.75 -0.53
C VAL A 218 3.04 3.24 -0.90
N LEU A 219 2.74 4.50 -0.57
CA LEU A 219 1.47 5.13 -0.91
C LEU A 219 1.55 5.73 -2.31
N ILE A 220 0.78 5.17 -3.24
CA ILE A 220 0.61 5.71 -4.60
C ILE A 220 -0.72 6.45 -4.66
N VAL A 221 -0.70 7.72 -5.05
CA VAL A 221 -1.90 8.54 -5.21
C VAL A 221 -2.03 8.98 -6.66
N ASP A 222 -3.15 8.59 -7.29
CA ASP A 222 -3.38 8.85 -8.70
C ASP A 222 -4.25 10.08 -8.96
N GLU A 223 -4.03 10.69 -10.12
CA GLU A 223 -4.80 11.82 -10.64
C GLU A 223 -4.88 13.02 -9.66
N VAL A 224 -3.75 13.41 -9.05
CA VAL A 224 -3.71 14.48 -8.02
C VAL A 224 -4.24 15.83 -8.53
N HIS A 225 -4.18 16.09 -9.84
CA HIS A 225 -4.77 17.28 -10.46
C HIS A 225 -6.29 17.38 -10.35
N ALA A 226 -6.98 16.27 -10.13
CA ALA A 226 -8.43 16.26 -10.01
C ALA A 226 -8.93 16.73 -8.62
N TYR A 227 -8.02 16.95 -7.66
CA TYR A 227 -8.37 17.24 -6.28
C TYR A 227 -8.64 18.73 -6.05
N ASP A 228 -9.70 19.02 -5.30
CA ASP A 228 -10.04 20.37 -4.88
C ASP A 228 -9.14 20.89 -3.75
N THR A 229 -9.30 22.15 -3.36
CA THR A 229 -8.49 22.79 -2.31
C THR A 229 -8.60 22.07 -0.96
N TYR A 230 -9.76 21.53 -0.62
CA TYR A 230 -9.98 20.85 0.65
C TYR A 230 -9.24 19.50 0.68
N MET A 231 -9.39 18.70 -0.37
CA MET A 231 -8.69 17.44 -0.55
C MET A 231 -7.18 17.64 -0.58
N ASN A 232 -6.68 18.69 -1.24
CA ASN A 232 -5.26 19.05 -1.22
C ASN A 232 -4.75 19.34 0.19
N GLY A 233 -5.52 20.08 1.01
CA GLY A 233 -5.16 20.32 2.41
C GLY A 233 -5.07 19.05 3.24
N LEU A 234 -5.99 18.09 3.02
CA LEU A 234 -5.92 16.78 3.66
C LEU A 234 -4.75 15.93 3.14
N LEU A 235 -4.49 15.97 1.83
CA LEU A 235 -3.35 15.28 1.23
C LEU A 235 -2.03 15.78 1.81
N GLU A 236 -1.86 17.10 1.94
CA GLU A 236 -0.68 17.69 2.61
C GLU A 236 -0.50 17.18 4.05
N ALA A 237 -1.60 17.03 4.81
CA ALA A 237 -1.53 16.47 6.15
C ALA A 237 -1.15 14.97 6.13
N VAL A 238 -1.62 14.21 5.15
CA VAL A 238 -1.21 12.81 4.95
C VAL A 238 0.28 12.73 4.62
N LEU A 239 0.75 13.58 3.70
CA LEU A 239 2.16 13.63 3.29
C LEU A 239 3.08 13.98 4.45
N LYS A 240 2.72 14.96 5.29
CA LYS A 240 3.46 15.29 6.51
C LYS A 240 3.53 14.11 7.48
N ALA A 241 2.39 13.46 7.73
CA ALA A 241 2.36 12.28 8.59
C ALA A 241 3.19 11.12 8.03
N GLN A 242 3.30 11.00 6.71
CA GLN A 242 4.20 10.03 6.06
C GLN A 242 5.66 10.43 6.22
N ALA A 243 6.00 11.70 6.01
CA ALA A 243 7.37 12.19 6.22
C ALA A 243 7.83 11.97 7.67
N ASP A 244 6.97 12.21 8.66
CA ASP A 244 7.26 12.04 10.09
C ASP A 244 7.63 10.60 10.46
N VAL A 245 7.15 9.59 9.72
CA VAL A 245 7.42 8.17 9.97
C VAL A 245 8.45 7.56 9.00
N GLY A 246 9.07 8.37 8.13
CA GLY A 246 9.99 7.85 7.12
C GLY A 246 9.30 7.07 6.00
N GLY A 247 8.07 7.44 5.64
CA GLY A 247 7.27 6.78 4.61
C GLY A 247 7.69 7.14 3.18
N SER A 248 7.22 6.34 2.22
CA SER A 248 7.43 6.56 0.79
C SER A 248 6.12 6.86 0.07
N VAL A 249 6.07 7.95 -0.69
CA VAL A 249 4.87 8.38 -1.42
C VAL A 249 5.18 8.64 -2.88
N ILE A 250 4.31 8.18 -3.77
CA ILE A 250 4.36 8.43 -5.21
C ILE A 250 3.07 9.14 -5.63
N LEU A 251 3.18 10.37 -6.09
CA LEU A 251 2.07 11.17 -6.61
C LEU A 251 2.09 11.13 -8.13
N LEU A 252 0.98 10.72 -8.74
CA LEU A 252 0.79 10.68 -10.18
C LEU A 252 -0.14 11.80 -10.62
N SER A 253 0.25 12.52 -11.66
CA SER A 253 -0.61 13.51 -12.29
C SER A 253 -0.36 13.63 -13.78
N ALA A 254 -1.37 14.05 -14.54
CA ALA A 254 -1.19 14.46 -15.93
C ALA A 254 -0.40 15.77 -16.00
N THR A 255 -0.82 16.74 -15.20
CA THR A 255 -0.23 18.07 -15.05
C THR A 255 -0.40 18.52 -13.61
N LEU A 256 0.47 19.38 -13.08
CA LEU A 256 0.26 19.97 -11.76
C LEU A 256 0.68 21.45 -11.77
N PRO A 257 -0.18 22.38 -11.30
CA PRO A 257 0.22 23.77 -11.14
C PRO A 257 1.48 23.87 -10.28
N MET A 258 2.49 24.63 -10.72
CA MET A 258 3.79 24.73 -10.06
C MET A 258 3.67 25.05 -8.56
N LYS A 259 2.75 25.96 -8.19
CA LYS A 259 2.48 26.31 -6.79
C LYS A 259 1.97 25.13 -5.96
N GLN A 260 1.08 24.31 -6.53
CA GLN A 260 0.57 23.11 -5.86
C GLN A 260 1.66 22.05 -5.75
N LYS A 261 2.43 21.83 -6.82
CA LYS A 261 3.59 20.92 -6.81
C LYS A 261 4.57 21.28 -5.70
N GLN A 262 4.97 22.54 -5.63
CA GLN A 262 5.92 23.01 -4.62
C GLN A 262 5.37 22.79 -3.22
N LYS A 263 4.08 23.11 -2.99
CA LYS A 263 3.43 22.91 -1.69
C LYS A 263 3.40 21.44 -1.24
N LEU A 264 3.20 20.51 -2.18
CA LEU A 264 3.27 19.06 -1.88
C LEU A 264 4.72 18.63 -1.62
N LEU A 265 5.67 19.07 -2.44
CA LEU A 265 7.10 18.77 -2.27
C LEU A 265 7.67 19.30 -0.95
N ASP A 266 7.21 20.47 -0.49
CA ASP A 266 7.64 21.09 0.77
C ASP A 266 7.16 20.34 2.02
N THR A 267 6.32 19.31 1.88
CA THR A 267 6.00 18.41 2.98
C THR A 267 7.13 17.41 3.29
N TYR A 268 8.05 17.21 2.36
CA TYR A 268 9.26 16.39 2.50
C TYR A 268 10.51 17.29 2.49
N GLY A 269 11.63 16.74 2.97
CA GLY A 269 12.82 17.50 3.30
C GLY A 269 13.49 18.22 2.14
N LEU A 270 14.38 19.16 2.49
CA LEU A 270 15.12 20.00 1.52
C LEU A 270 16.36 19.31 0.91
N HIS A 271 16.66 18.07 1.31
CA HIS A 271 17.84 17.37 0.83
C HIS A 271 17.50 16.41 -0.30
N THR A 272 17.51 16.99 -1.50
CA THR A 272 18.30 16.49 -2.61
C THR A 272 18.53 17.65 -3.54
N ASP A 273 19.72 17.72 -4.15
CA ASP A 273 19.88 18.47 -5.38
C ASP A 273 18.67 18.15 -6.25
N PRO A 274 17.96 19.17 -6.79
CA PRO A 274 16.90 18.89 -7.72
C PRO A 274 17.52 17.94 -8.74
N VAL A 275 17.00 16.71 -8.86
CA VAL A 275 17.08 16.03 -10.15
C VAL A 275 16.65 17.12 -11.11
N GLU A 276 17.63 17.63 -11.87
CA GLU A 276 17.67 19.00 -12.40
C GLU A 276 16.27 19.44 -12.77
N ASN A 277 15.85 20.67 -12.42
CA ASN A 277 14.60 21.27 -12.90
C ASN A 277 14.38 20.94 -14.38
N ASN A 278 13.78 19.78 -14.64
CA ASN A 278 13.79 19.25 -15.98
C ASN A 278 12.66 20.04 -16.59
N SER A 279 12.98 21.02 -17.41
CA SER A 279 11.95 21.79 -18.09
C SER A 279 11.31 20.94 -19.20
N ALA A 280 11.95 19.81 -19.57
CA ALA A 280 11.47 18.88 -20.57
C ALA A 280 10.65 17.76 -19.92
N TYR A 281 9.44 17.61 -20.42
CA TYR A 281 8.48 16.61 -20.00
C TYR A 281 8.83 15.23 -20.58
N PRO A 282 8.63 14.11 -19.85
CA PRO A 282 7.94 13.97 -18.57
C PRO A 282 8.79 14.38 -17.34
N LEU A 283 8.11 14.86 -16.29
CA LEU A 283 8.77 15.36 -15.08
C LEU A 283 8.69 14.34 -13.96
N ILE A 284 9.85 13.91 -13.45
CA ILE A 284 9.94 13.19 -12.19
C ILE A 284 10.72 14.06 -11.22
N ASN A 285 10.08 14.41 -10.11
CA ASN A 285 10.70 15.14 -9.00
C ASN A 285 10.74 14.21 -7.79
N TRP A 286 11.85 14.23 -7.05
CA TRP A 286 12.00 13.43 -5.84
C TRP A 286 12.53 14.29 -4.70
N ARG A 287 12.03 14.05 -3.48
CA ARG A 287 12.56 14.62 -2.23
C ARG A 287 12.61 13.57 -1.13
N GLY A 288 13.74 13.49 -0.45
CA GLY A 288 13.93 12.59 0.69
C GLY A 288 13.22 13.06 1.97
N VAL A 289 13.15 12.18 2.96
CA VAL A 289 12.71 12.53 4.31
C VAL A 289 13.82 13.30 5.04
N ASN A 290 13.45 14.22 5.94
CA ASN A 290 14.44 14.97 6.74
C ASN A 290 15.32 14.04 7.57
N GLY A 291 16.64 14.08 7.34
CA GLY A 291 17.64 13.36 8.15
C GLY A 291 17.93 11.91 7.72
N ALA A 292 17.50 11.50 6.51
CA ALA A 292 17.89 10.24 5.88
C ALA A 292 19.18 10.39 5.05
#